data_AF-A0A2I0AGP0-F1
#
_entry.id   AF-A0A2I0AGP0-F1
#
_cell.length_a   1.000
_cell.length_b   1.000
_cell.length_c   1.000
_cell.angle_alpha   90.00
_cell.angle_beta   90.00
_cell.angle_gamma   90.00
#
_symmetry.space_group_name_H-M   'P 1'
#
loop_
_entity.id
_entity.type
_entity.pdbx_description
1 polymer ?
#
loop_
_entity_poly.entity_id
_entity_poly.type
_entity_poly.pdbx_seq_one_letter_code
_entity_poly.pdbx_strand_id
1 'polypeptide(L)' 'MGSGKLDSNWEGPFIIRNLLGPNTYKLARHDGTLLPKTLSGNDIRRFYS' A
#
# COMPACT_ATOMS: atom_id res chain seq x y z
N MET A 1 -24.69 -0.73 -10.30
CA MET A 1 -24.64 -0.14 -8.95
C MET A 1 -23.42 0.76 -8.92
N GLY A 2 -23.62 2.06 -8.75
CA GLY A 2 -22.59 3.08 -8.96
C GLY A 2 -21.51 3.03 -7.89
N SER A 3 -20.25 2.95 -8.33
CA SER A 3 -19.09 3.19 -7.48
C SER A 3 -19.23 4.57 -6.84
N GLY A 4 -19.42 4.60 -5.53
CA GLY A 4 -19.79 5.81 -4.81
C GLY A 4 -18.66 6.82 -4.87
N LYS A 5 -18.99 8.09 -5.08
CA LYS A 5 -18.10 9.27 -4.97
C LYS A 5 -17.38 9.39 -3.62
N LEU A 6 -17.65 8.47 -2.68
CA LEU A 6 -17.17 8.42 -1.30
C LEU A 6 -16.42 7.11 -0.98
N ASP A 7 -16.26 6.20 -1.95
CA ASP A 7 -15.40 5.03 -1.76
C ASP A 7 -13.93 5.46 -1.66
N SER A 8 -13.18 4.81 -0.77
CA SER A 8 -11.74 5.06 -0.68
C SER A 8 -11.05 4.53 -1.93
N ASN A 9 -10.35 5.40 -2.66
CA ASN A 9 -9.48 5.00 -3.78
C ASN A 9 -8.21 4.24 -3.34
N TRP A 10 -8.08 3.95 -2.05
CA TRP A 10 -6.93 3.28 -1.46
C TRP A 10 -7.19 1.78 -1.43
N GLU A 11 -6.32 1.01 -2.09
CA GLU A 11 -6.25 -0.43 -1.91
C GLU A 11 -5.47 -0.75 -0.62
N GLY A 12 -5.95 -1.71 0.18
CA GLY A 12 -5.23 -2.15 1.38
C GLY A 12 -6.17 -2.65 2.49
N PRO A 13 -5.63 -3.25 3.57
CA PRO A 13 -4.30 -2.99 4.15
C PRO A 13 -3.16 -3.84 3.58
N PHE A 14 -1.95 -3.26 3.61
CA PHE A 14 -0.70 -3.92 3.23
C PHE A 14 0.34 -3.85 4.35
N ILE A 15 1.30 -4.78 4.32
CA ILE A 15 2.40 -4.87 5.28
C ILE A 15 3.69 -4.46 4.58
N ILE A 16 4.50 -3.59 5.20
CA ILE A 16 5.83 -3.24 4.69
C ILE A 16 6.76 -4.42 4.91
N ARG A 17 7.28 -5.00 3.82
CA ARG A 17 8.23 -6.13 3.88
C ARG A 17 9.68 -5.68 3.83
N ASN A 18 10.00 -4.71 2.97
CA ASN A 18 11.36 -4.21 2.79
C ASN A 18 11.40 -2.71 2.54
N LEU A 19 12.42 -2.06 3.08
CA LEU A 19 12.84 -0.71 2.74
C LEU A 19 13.93 -0.83 1.67
N LEU A 20 13.63 -0.41 0.45
CA LEU A 20 14.60 -0.46 -0.65
C LEU A 20 15.50 0.78 -0.69
N GLY A 21 15.10 1.85 -0.02
CA GLY A 21 15.80 3.11 0.01
C GLY A 21 15.02 4.16 0.78
N PRO A 22 15.56 5.38 0.88
CA PRO A 22 14.84 6.49 1.48
C PRO A 22 13.50 6.66 0.77
N ASN A 23 12.42 6.64 1.55
CA ASN A 23 11.05 6.79 1.08
C ASN A 23 10.58 5.76 0.05
N THR A 24 11.18 4.57 0.00
CA THR A 24 10.88 3.53 -1.00
C THR A 24 10.63 2.17 -0.35
N TYR A 25 9.45 1.61 -0.57
CA TYR A 25 8.90 0.47 0.17
C TYR A 25 8.46 -0.65 -0.78
N LYS A 26 8.77 -1.90 -0.40
CA LYS A 26 8.07 -3.08 -0.91
C LYS A 26 6.97 -3.45 0.07
N LEU A 27 5.76 -3.47 -0.45
CA LEU A 27 4.59 -3.92 0.28
C LEU A 27 4.30 -5.39 0.00
N ALA A 28 3.70 -6.07 0.97
CA ALA A 28 3.13 -7.39 0.84
C ALA A 28 1.65 -7.35 1.24
N ARG A 29 0.85 -8.21 0.62
CA ARG A 29 -0.48 -8.53 1.12
C ARG A 29 -0.36 -9.33 2.42
N HIS A 30 -1.47 -9.40 3.16
CA HIS A 30 -1.56 -10.18 4.40
C HIS A 30 -1.24 -11.68 4.19
N ASP A 31 -1.50 -12.20 2.99
CA ASP A 31 -1.14 -13.54 2.55
C ASP A 31 0.39 -13.77 2.38
N GLY A 32 1.20 -12.70 2.46
CA GLY A 32 2.64 -12.78 2.24
C GLY A 32 3.03 -12.67 0.76
N THR A 33 2.08 -12.57 -0.15
CA THR A 33 2.34 -12.22 -1.56
C THR A 33 2.90 -10.80 -1.67
N LEU A 34 4.07 -10.65 -2.29
CA LEU A 34 4.70 -9.36 -2.53
C LEU A 34 4.02 -8.62 -3.67
N LEU A 35 3.85 -7.31 -3.53
CA LEU A 35 3.47 -6.49 -4.66
C LEU A 35 4.64 -6.42 -5.66
N PRO A 36 4.37 -6.62 -6.96
CA PRO A 36 5.40 -6.55 -7.99
C PRO A 36 5.96 -5.13 -8.14
N LYS A 37 5.18 -4.13 -7.76
CA LYS A 37 5.54 -2.72 -7.80
C LYS A 37 6.14 -2.27 -6.47
N THR A 38 7.27 -1.57 -6.57
CA THR A 38 7.84 -0.77 -5.50
C THR A 38 7.06 0.54 -5.37
N LEU A 39 6.70 0.92 -4.15
CA LEU A 39 5.92 2.13 -3.88
C LEU A 39 6.76 3.15 -3.11
N SER A 40 6.57 4.43 -3.40
CA SER A 40 7.19 5.49 -2.62
C SER A 40 6.34 5.82 -1.39
N GLY A 41 6.90 6.53 -0.41
CA GLY A 41 6.17 7.02 0.75
C GLY A 41 5.02 7.97 0.39
N ASN A 42 5.06 8.58 -0.80
CA ASN A 42 3.96 9.42 -1.30
C ASN A 42 2.80 8.59 -1.85
N ASP A 43 3.06 7.36 -2.30
CA ASP A 43 2.06 6.43 -2.86
C ASP A 43 1.38 5.58 -1.78
N ILE A 44 1.80 5.68 -0.53
CA ILE A 44 1.29 4.85 0.57
C ILE A 44 0.83 5.73 1.72
N ARG A 45 -0.23 5.29 2.41
CA ARG A 45 -0.73 5.94 3.61
C ARG A 45 -0.63 4.98 4.79
N ARG A 46 -0.04 5.43 5.89
CA ARG A 46 0.06 4.64 7.12
C ARG A 46 -1.34 4.51 7.72
N PHE A 47 -1.79 3.28 7.96
CA PHE A 47 -3.15 2.99 8.40
C PHE A 47 -3.31 3.08 9.94
N TYR A 48 -2.21 3.18 10.71
CA TYR A 48 -2.21 3.37 12.16
C TYR A 48 -1.09 4.33 12.61
N SER A 49 -1.34 5.08 13.68
CA SER A 49 -0.41 6.00 14.37
C SER A 49 0.37 5.30 15.47
#